data_AF-A0A528B3J9-F1
#
_entry.id   AF-A0A528B3J9-F1
#
_cell.length_a   1.000
_cell.length_b   1.000
_cell.length_c   1.000
_cell.angle_alpha   90.00
_cell.angle_beta   90.00
_cell.angle_gamma   90.00
#
_symmetry.space_group_name_H-M   'P 1'
#
loop_
_entity.id
_entity.type
_entity.pdbx_description
1 polymer ?
#
loop_
_entity_poly.entity_id
_entity_poly.type
_entity_poly.pdbx_seq_one_letter_code
_entity_poly.pdbx_strand_id
1 'polypeptide(L)'
;EVASVGGFVKQYSIVVDPSRLKAQGITIGEISDAVKSSNMDVGGRTIELSEFEFMVRGRGYLKGVADIENIVLKTDRGVPLRLGDVARVEISPDERRGIAELNGEGEVASGIVLQRFGANALTVIENAKEKIAEISGSLPEGAEIIPVYDRSK
;
A
#
# COMPACT_ATOMS: atom_id res chain seq x y z
N GLU A 1 16.46 -10.26 -7.95
CA GLU A 1 15.23 -9.86 -7.23
C GLU A 1 15.63 -9.40 -5.84
N VAL A 2 14.80 -8.66 -5.13
CA VAL A 2 15.05 -8.31 -3.73
C VAL A 2 13.89 -8.86 -2.91
N ALA A 3 14.17 -9.82 -2.03
CA ALA A 3 13.18 -10.38 -1.13
C ALA A 3 13.16 -9.57 0.17
N SER A 4 12.03 -8.96 0.50
CA SER A 4 11.84 -8.26 1.78
C SER A 4 11.63 -9.24 2.93
N VAL A 5 12.26 -8.99 4.07
CA VAL A 5 12.16 -9.79 5.29
C VAL A 5 11.91 -8.86 6.48
N GLY A 6 10.84 -9.11 7.22
CA GLY A 6 10.42 -8.26 8.34
C GLY A 6 9.87 -6.89 7.89
N GLY A 7 9.79 -5.96 8.84
CA GLY A 7 9.19 -4.63 8.64
C GLY A 7 7.66 -4.61 8.72
N PHE A 8 7.12 -3.43 9.01
CA PHE A 8 5.69 -3.19 9.05
C PHE A 8 5.18 -2.75 7.66
N VAL A 9 4.42 -3.61 6.99
CA VAL A 9 3.65 -3.19 5.82
C VAL A 9 2.40 -2.47 6.31
N LYS A 10 2.24 -1.21 5.90
CA LYS A 10 1.06 -0.41 6.23
C LYS A 10 -0.17 -0.99 5.54
N GLN A 11 -1.12 -1.48 6.32
CA GLN A 11 -2.42 -1.95 5.84
C GLN A 11 -3.54 -1.04 6.35
N TYR A 12 -4.57 -0.84 5.52
CA TYR A 12 -5.82 -0.23 5.94
C TYR A 12 -6.79 -1.36 6.30
N SER A 13 -7.12 -1.49 7.59
CA SER A 13 -8.08 -2.45 8.10
C SER A 13 -9.44 -1.78 8.23
N ILE A 14 -10.47 -2.41 7.66
CA ILE A 14 -11.86 -1.98 7.74
C ILE A 14 -12.55 -2.86 8.78
N VAL A 15 -12.74 -2.32 9.98
CA VAL A 15 -13.37 -3.01 11.11
C VAL A 15 -14.87 -2.71 11.08
N VAL A 16 -15.65 -3.67 10.60
CA VAL A 16 -17.10 -3.53 10.45
C VAL A 16 -17.84 -3.73 11.77
N ASP A 17 -18.94 -3.00 11.98
CA ASP A 17 -19.87 -3.19 13.09
C ASP A 17 -21.05 -4.07 12.64
N PRO A 18 -21.16 -5.34 13.11
CA PRO A 18 -22.21 -6.25 12.66
C PRO A 18 -23.64 -5.76 12.96
N SER A 19 -23.82 -5.01 14.05
CA SER A 19 -25.12 -4.47 14.43
C SER A 19 -25.54 -3.36 13.48
N ARG A 20 -24.60 -2.49 13.08
CA ARG A 20 -24.86 -1.43 12.09
C ARG A 20 -25.09 -1.99 10.69
N LEU A 21 -24.32 -2.99 10.28
CA LEU A 21 -24.53 -3.68 9.01
C LEU A 21 -25.93 -4.27 8.92
N LYS A 22 -26.39 -4.95 9.98
CA LYS A 22 -27.73 -5.50 10.04
C LYS A 22 -28.82 -4.41 10.02
N ALA A 23 -28.61 -3.31 10.73
CA ALA A 23 -29.56 -2.20 10.77
C ALA A 23 -29.72 -1.51 9.40
N GLN A 24 -28.63 -1.42 8.64
CA GLN A 24 -28.62 -0.81 7.31
C GLN A 24 -28.88 -1.81 6.17
N GLY A 25 -28.98 -3.10 6.48
CA GLY A 25 -29.19 -4.17 5.51
C GLY A 25 -28.03 -4.31 4.51
N ILE A 26 -26.79 -4.07 4.94
CA ILE A 26 -25.59 -4.15 4.13
C ILE A 26 -24.81 -5.42 4.48
N THR A 27 -24.34 -6.13 3.47
CA THR A 27 -23.50 -7.32 3.59
C THR A 27 -22.01 -6.99 3.49
N ILE A 28 -21.16 -7.88 3.99
CA ILE A 28 -19.70 -7.76 3.85
C ILE A 28 -19.27 -7.80 2.37
N GLY A 29 -20.01 -8.54 1.53
CA GLY A 29 -19.76 -8.60 0.09
C GLY A 29 -19.92 -7.24 -0.57
N GLU A 30 -21.01 -6.53 -0.27
CA GLU A 30 -21.27 -5.18 -0.80
C GLU A 30 -20.18 -4.17 -0.41
N ILE A 31 -19.63 -4.29 0.80
CA ILE A 31 -18.49 -3.46 1.23
C ILE A 31 -17.24 -3.76 0.39
N SER A 32 -16.93 -5.05 0.19
CA SER A 32 -15.78 -5.46 -0.62
C SER A 32 -15.86 -4.93 -2.05
N ASP A 33 -17.04 -5.01 -2.65
CA ASP A 33 -17.29 -4.54 -4.00
C ASP A 33 -17.25 -3.00 -4.11
N ALA A 34 -17.80 -2.29 -3.12
CA ALA A 34 -17.72 -0.83 -3.04
C ALA A 34 -16.27 -0.34 -2.90
N VAL A 35 -15.45 -1.01 -2.09
CA VAL A 35 -14.02 -0.66 -1.93
C VAL A 35 -13.24 -0.92 -3.22
N LYS A 36 -13.45 -2.08 -3.85
CA LYS A 36 -12.79 -2.40 -5.13
C LYS A 36 -13.14 -1.41 -6.22
N SER A 37 -14.43 -1.08 -6.37
CA SER A 37 -14.90 -0.14 -7.39
C SER A 37 -14.44 1.29 -7.14
N SER A 38 -14.30 1.69 -5.88
CA SER A 38 -13.85 3.05 -5.52
C SER A 38 -12.35 3.26 -5.73
N ASN A 39 -11.55 2.20 -5.81
CA ASN A 39 -10.10 2.28 -6.04
C ASN A 39 -9.72 2.02 -7.52
N MET A 40 -10.62 2.32 -8.47
CA MET A 40 -10.35 2.18 -9.90
C MET A 40 -10.06 3.54 -10.55
N ASP A 41 -9.04 3.58 -11.41
CA ASP A 41 -8.80 4.70 -12.31
C ASP A 41 -9.71 4.55 -13.54
N VAL A 42 -10.63 5.49 -13.73
CA VAL A 42 -11.51 5.53 -14.90
C VAL A 42 -11.06 6.65 -15.83
N GLY A 43 -10.54 6.28 -17.00
CA GLY A 43 -10.20 7.21 -18.07
C GLY A 43 -11.46 7.86 -18.63
N GLY A 44 -11.64 9.17 -18.41
CA GLY A 44 -12.85 9.90 -18.78
C GLY A 44 -13.00 10.24 -20.27
N ARG A 45 -12.11 9.71 -21.13
CA ARG A 45 -11.98 10.04 -22.56
C ARG A 45 -11.84 11.56 -22.79
N THR A 46 -11.69 11.96 -24.04
CA THR A 46 -11.53 13.36 -24.43
C THR A 46 -12.87 13.96 -24.84
N ILE A 47 -13.13 15.18 -24.40
CA ILE A 47 -14.25 16.00 -24.86
C ILE A 47 -13.66 17.04 -25.80
N GLU A 48 -14.08 17.02 -27.06
CA GLU A 48 -13.67 18.03 -28.04
C GLU A 48 -14.64 19.22 -27.95
N LEU A 49 -14.11 20.40 -27.60
CA LEU A 49 -14.88 21.63 -27.52
C LEU A 49 -14.14 22.73 -28.28
N SER A 50 -14.75 23.21 -29.37
CA SER A 50 -14.22 24.32 -30.20
C SER A 50 -12.78 24.12 -30.67
N GLU A 51 -12.48 22.98 -31.31
CA GLU A 51 -11.15 22.60 -31.82
C GLU A 51 -10.07 22.34 -30.74
N PHE A 52 -10.45 22.34 -29.46
CA PHE A 52 -9.57 21.93 -28.36
C PHE A 52 -10.01 20.61 -27.73
N GLU A 53 -9.06 19.71 -27.55
CA GLU A 53 -9.26 18.40 -26.93
C GLU A 53 -9.02 18.50 -25.42
N PHE A 54 -10.09 18.37 -24.62
CA PHE A 54 -10.01 18.37 -23.16
C PHE A 54 -10.00 16.93 -22.64
N MET A 55 -8.89 16.52 -22.02
CA MET A 55 -8.80 15.22 -21.36
C MET A 55 -9.50 15.27 -20.00
N VAL A 56 -10.59 14.51 -19.85
CA VAL A 56 -11.27 14.34 -18.57
C VAL A 56 -10.66 13.13 -17.86
N ARG A 57 -10.12 13.33 -16.65
CA ARG A 57 -9.58 12.24 -15.81
C ARG A 57 -10.32 12.20 -14.47
N GLY A 58 -10.99 11.10 -14.19
CA GLY A 58 -11.55 10.82 -12.86
C GLY A 58 -10.43 10.34 -11.94
N ARG A 59 -10.03 11.13 -10.94
CA ARG A 59 -9.03 10.70 -9.96
C ARG A 59 -9.75 9.86 -8.88
N GLY A 60 -9.63 8.53 -8.96
CA GLY A 60 -10.26 7.59 -8.03
C GLY A 60 -9.36 7.05 -6.91
N TYR A 61 -8.09 7.46 -6.83
CA TYR A 61 -7.19 6.86 -5.83
C TYR A 61 -7.54 7.27 -4.40
N LEU A 62 -7.73 6.28 -3.54
CA LEU A 62 -7.86 6.44 -2.10
C LEU A 62 -6.48 6.82 -1.54
N LYS A 63 -6.35 8.02 -0.98
CA LYS A 63 -5.06 8.54 -0.46
C LYS A 63 -4.89 8.28 1.03
N GLY A 64 -5.96 7.99 1.74
CA GLY A 64 -5.90 7.74 3.18
C GLY A 64 -7.21 7.27 3.78
N VAL A 65 -7.21 7.18 5.11
CA VAL A 65 -8.32 6.70 5.94
C VAL A 65 -9.63 7.43 5.62
N ALA A 66 -9.60 8.76 5.55
CA ALA A 66 -10.79 9.57 5.28
C ALA A 66 -11.42 9.28 3.91
N ASP A 67 -10.62 8.97 2.89
CA ASP A 67 -11.15 8.65 1.57
C ASP A 67 -11.89 7.30 1.61
N ILE A 68 -11.34 6.33 2.37
CA ILE A 68 -11.95 5.01 2.56
C ILE A 68 -13.26 5.15 3.36
N GLU A 69 -13.27 5.92 4.44
CA GLU A 69 -14.48 6.16 5.24
C GLU A 69 -15.60 6.83 4.44
N ASN A 70 -15.25 7.65 3.43
CA ASN A 70 -16.21 8.34 2.58
C ASN A 70 -16.75 7.50 1.40
N ILE A 71 -16.31 6.26 1.24
CA ILE A 71 -16.83 5.35 0.22
C ILE A 71 -18.34 5.18 0.42
N VAL A 72 -19.12 5.47 -0.62
CA VAL A 72 -20.58 5.33 -0.58
C VAL A 72 -20.95 3.88 -0.83
N LEU A 73 -21.65 3.27 0.12
CA LEU A 73 -22.12 1.89 0.06
C LEU A 73 -23.49 1.78 -0.61
N LYS A 74 -24.40 2.70 -0.27
CA LYS A 74 -25.76 2.74 -0.79
C LYS A 74 -26.29 4.17 -0.68
N THR A 75 -27.28 4.50 -1.50
CA THR A 75 -28.06 5.74 -1.33
C THR A 75 -29.51 5.36 -1.07
N ASP A 76 -30.09 5.80 0.05
CA ASP A 76 -31.53 5.68 0.34
C ASP A 76 -32.14 7.09 0.42
N ARG A 77 -33.18 7.35 -0.39
CA ARG A 77 -33.92 8.62 -0.39
C ARG A 77 -33.04 9.89 -0.45
N GLY A 78 -31.94 9.83 -1.20
CA GLY A 78 -31.00 10.94 -1.38
C GLY A 78 -29.97 11.11 -0.26
N VAL A 79 -30.01 10.29 0.79
CA VAL A 79 -28.98 10.24 1.84
C VAL A 79 -27.99 9.12 1.52
N PRO A 80 -26.71 9.43 1.25
CA PRO A 80 -25.69 8.41 1.03
C PRO A 80 -25.28 7.77 2.36
N LEU A 81 -25.31 6.45 2.42
CA LEU A 81 -24.70 5.65 3.48
C LEU A 81 -23.23 5.42 3.13
N ARG A 82 -22.33 5.86 4.01
CA ARG A 82 -20.88 5.77 3.82
C ARG A 82 -20.30 4.59 4.59
N LEU A 83 -19.09 4.18 4.22
CA LEU A 83 -18.37 3.12 4.92
C LEU A 83 -18.12 3.49 6.39
N GLY A 84 -17.79 4.75 6.68
CA GLY A 84 -17.61 5.26 8.05
C GLY A 84 -18.86 5.17 8.94
N ASP A 85 -20.05 5.05 8.35
CA ASP A 85 -21.29 4.90 9.12
C ASP A 85 -21.42 3.49 9.70
N VAL A 86 -20.83 2.47 9.05
CA VAL A 86 -20.98 1.05 9.39
C VAL A 86 -19.67 0.35 9.76
N ALA A 87 -18.53 1.01 9.57
CA ALA A 87 -17.21 0.48 9.84
C ALA A 87 -16.24 1.57 10.29
N ARG A 88 -15.19 1.17 11.00
CA ARG A 88 -14.06 2.02 11.35
C ARG A 88 -12.87 1.64 10.48
N VAL A 89 -12.15 2.63 9.96
CA VAL A 89 -10.94 2.40 9.18
C VAL A 89 -9.72 2.70 10.04
N GLU A 90 -8.85 1.72 10.22
CA GLU A 90 -7.65 1.84 11.04
C GLU A 90 -6.42 1.46 10.21
N ILE A 91 -5.29 2.10 10.50
CA ILE A 91 -4.01 1.67 9.95
C ILE A 91 -3.48 0.58 10.88
N SER A 92 -3.39 -0.63 10.36
CA SER A 92 -2.85 -1.80 11.07
C SER A 92 -1.63 -2.35 10.33
N PRO A 93 -0.75 -3.08 11.03
CA PRO A 93 0.26 -3.88 10.35
C PRO A 93 -0.40 -5.07 9.63
N ASP A 94 0.18 -5.46 8.49
CA ASP A 94 -0.20 -6.68 7.76
C ASP A 94 0.16 -7.96 8.55
N GLU A 95 -0.49 -9.07 8.20
CA GLU A 95 -0.28 -10.37 8.84
C GLU A 95 1.17 -10.83 8.62
N ARG A 96 1.90 -10.97 9.73
CA ARG A 96 3.34 -11.24 9.70
C ARG A 96 3.60 -12.72 9.39
N ARG A 97 4.22 -12.99 8.24
CA ARG A 97 4.79 -14.32 7.94
C ARG A 97 6.19 -14.53 8.51
N GLY A 98 6.82 -13.49 9.07
CA GLY A 98 8.13 -13.55 9.69
C GLY A 98 8.50 -12.25 10.42
N ILE A 99 9.33 -12.35 11.45
CA ILE A 99 9.86 -11.23 12.21
C ILE A 99 11.36 -11.15 11.89
N ALA A 100 11.86 -9.94 11.63
CA ALA A 100 13.30 -9.70 11.51
C ALA A 100 13.72 -8.77 12.65
N GLU A 101 14.74 -9.18 13.39
CA GLU A 101 15.30 -8.44 14.49
C GLU A 101 16.80 -8.24 14.22
N LEU A 102 17.30 -7.05 14.54
CA LEU A 102 18.73 -6.77 14.41
C LEU A 102 19.37 -6.81 15.80
N ASN A 103 20.24 -7.79 16.02
CA ASN A 103 21.12 -7.91 17.19
C ASN A 103 20.46 -7.80 18.58
N GLY A 104 19.15 -8.05 18.72
CA GLY A 104 18.44 -7.91 19.99
C GLY A 104 17.95 -6.48 20.30
N GLU A 105 18.17 -5.53 19.38
CA GLU A 105 17.85 -4.10 19.57
C GLU A 105 16.45 -3.72 19.08
N GLY A 106 15.75 -4.65 18.40
CA GLY A 106 14.37 -4.47 17.98
C GLY A 106 14.06 -4.94 16.56
N GLU A 107 12.77 -4.88 16.22
CA GLU A 107 12.26 -5.28 14.91
C GLU A 107 12.72 -4.29 13.82
N VAL A 108 13.24 -4.82 12.72
CA VAL A 108 13.73 -4.03 11.58
C VAL A 108 13.12 -4.51 10.26
N ALA A 109 13.19 -3.68 9.23
CA ALA A 109 12.96 -4.09 7.86
C ALA A 109 14.28 -4.49 7.20
N SER A 110 14.32 -5.64 6.53
CA SER A 110 15.50 -6.16 5.82
C SER A 110 15.18 -6.55 4.38
N GLY A 111 16.20 -6.62 3.55
CA GLY A 111 16.10 -6.99 2.14
C GLY A 111 17.25 -7.90 1.73
N ILE A 112 16.94 -9.03 1.11
CA ILE A 112 17.91 -9.99 0.58
C ILE A 112 18.02 -9.80 -0.93
N VAL A 113 19.22 -9.43 -1.40
CA VAL A 113 19.51 -9.30 -2.83
C VAL A 113 19.80 -10.68 -3.40
N LEU A 114 18.92 -11.17 -4.27
CA LEU A 114 19.05 -12.44 -4.95
C LEU A 114 19.72 -12.26 -6.31
N GLN A 115 20.85 -12.95 -6.47
CA GLN A 115 21.57 -13.05 -7.74
C GLN A 115 20.75 -13.83 -8.77
N ARG A 116 20.70 -13.33 -10.00
CA ARG A 116 20.10 -14.06 -11.13
C ARG A 116 20.95 -15.25 -11.51
N PHE A 117 20.32 -16.34 -11.93
CA PHE A 117 21.01 -17.52 -12.44
C PHE A 117 21.97 -17.15 -13.58
N GLY A 118 23.23 -17.58 -13.48
CA GLY A 118 24.28 -17.30 -14.48
C GLY A 118 24.98 -15.93 -14.36
N ALA A 119 24.56 -15.03 -13.46
CA ALA A 119 25.27 -13.77 -13.25
C ALA A 119 26.58 -13.98 -12.46
N ASN A 120 27.51 -13.02 -12.47
CA ASN A 120 28.68 -13.02 -11.58
C ASN A 120 28.31 -12.44 -10.21
N ALA A 121 28.65 -13.15 -9.12
CA ALA A 121 28.27 -12.76 -7.77
C ALA A 121 28.98 -11.48 -7.31
N LEU A 122 30.26 -11.33 -7.63
CA LEU A 122 31.06 -10.17 -7.23
C LEU A 122 30.51 -8.89 -7.87
N THR A 123 30.25 -8.92 -9.18
CA THR A 123 29.67 -7.78 -9.91
C THR A 123 28.29 -7.38 -9.37
N VAL A 124 27.45 -8.36 -8.99
CA VAL A 124 26.15 -8.07 -8.39
C VAL A 124 26.30 -7.39 -7.03
N ILE A 125 27.26 -7.83 -6.21
CA ILE A 125 27.53 -7.26 -4.88
C ILE A 125 28.07 -5.83 -5.01
N GLU A 126 29.01 -5.59 -5.93
CA GLU A 126 29.56 -4.25 -6.19
C GLU A 126 28.47 -3.27 -6.63
N ASN A 127 27.65 -3.65 -7.61
CA ASN A 127 26.54 -2.82 -8.09
C ASN A 127 25.51 -2.55 -6.99
N ALA A 128 25.25 -3.53 -6.10
CA ALA A 128 24.34 -3.34 -4.97
C ALA A 128 24.91 -2.33 -3.96
N LYS A 129 26.21 -2.41 -3.64
CA LYS A 129 26.88 -1.47 -2.73
C LYS A 129 26.90 -0.04 -3.29
N GLU A 130 27.19 0.11 -4.58
CA GLU A 130 27.16 1.40 -5.26
C GLU A 130 25.75 2.02 -5.20
N LYS A 131 24.71 1.23 -5.49
CA LYS A 131 23.33 1.74 -5.44
C LYS A 131 22.88 2.09 -4.02
N ILE A 132 23.31 1.33 -3.01
CA ILE A 132 23.05 1.65 -1.60
C ILE A 132 23.70 2.99 -1.24
N ALA A 133 24.98 3.19 -1.61
CA ALA A 133 25.68 4.45 -1.34
C ALA A 133 25.01 5.67 -1.99
N GLU A 134 24.46 5.50 -3.20
CA GLU A 134 23.70 6.56 -3.90
C GLU A 134 22.42 6.95 -3.15
N ILE A 135 21.68 5.98 -2.61
CA ILE A 135 20.40 6.25 -1.91
C ILE A 135 20.58 6.64 -0.44
N SER A 136 21.72 6.30 0.18
CA SER A 136 21.96 6.59 1.60
C SER A 136 21.75 8.06 1.97
N GLY A 137 22.07 8.99 1.07
CA GLY A 137 21.84 10.42 1.29
C GLY A 137 20.39 10.88 1.19
N SER A 138 19.49 10.04 0.65
CA SER A 138 18.05 10.31 0.53
C SER A 138 17.21 9.71 1.66
N LEU A 139 17.86 9.00 2.60
CA LEU A 139 17.17 8.39 3.70
C LEU A 139 16.65 9.45 4.69
N PRO A 140 15.49 9.21 5.33
CA PRO A 140 15.00 10.06 6.41
C PRO A 140 16.01 10.16 7.55
N GLU A 141 15.95 11.25 8.30
CA GLU A 141 16.79 11.45 9.48
C GLU A 141 16.60 10.27 10.47
N GLY A 142 17.72 9.65 10.89
CA GLY A 142 17.73 8.50 11.78
C GLY A 142 17.59 7.13 11.10
N ALA A 143 17.44 7.05 9.78
CA ALA A 143 17.43 5.78 9.05
C ALA A 143 18.83 5.44 8.50
N GLU A 144 19.31 4.23 8.81
CA GLU A 144 20.61 3.71 8.35
C GLU A 144 20.43 2.31 7.73
N ILE A 145 21.24 1.99 6.71
CA ILE A 145 21.28 0.66 6.09
C ILE A 145 22.53 -0.06 6.55
N ILE A 146 22.36 -1.10 7.37
CA ILE A 146 23.47 -1.89 7.93
C ILE A 146 23.59 -3.22 7.16
N PRO A 147 24.74 -3.52 6.54
CA PRO A 147 24.95 -4.80 5.86
C PRO A 147 25.12 -5.93 6.89
N VAL A 148 24.25 -6.94 6.83
CA VAL A 148 24.27 -8.10 7.75
C VAL A 148 24.97 -9.34 7.19
N TYR A 149 25.01 -9.48 5.86
CA TYR A 149 25.62 -10.63 5.18
C TYR A 149 26.18 -10.21 3.83
N ASP A 150 27.45 -10.55 3.57
CA ASP A 150 28.15 -10.27 2.32
C ASP A 150 28.92 -11.50 1.86
N ARG A 151 28.60 -12.02 0.68
CA ARG A 151 29.17 -13.25 0.11
C ARG A 151 30.50 -13.03 -0.62
N SER A 152 31.00 -11.79 -0.67
CA SER A 152 32.30 -11.48 -1.28
C SER A 152 33.49 -11.70 -0.34
N LYS A 153 33.23 -11.90 0.96
CA LYS A 153 34.25 -12.14 2.00
C LYS A 153 34.26 -13.58 2.49
#